data_AF-A0A1H6FIY9-F1
#
_entry.id   AF-A0A1H6FIY9-F1
#
_cell.length_a   1.000
_cell.length_b   1.000
_cell.length_c   1.000
_cell.angle_alpha   90.00
_cell.angle_beta   90.00
_cell.angle_gamma   90.00
#
_symmetry.space_group_name_H-M   'P 1'
#
loop_
_entity.id
_entity.type
_entity.pdbx_description
1 polymer ?
#
loop_
_entity_poly.entity_id
_entity_poly.type
_entity_poly.pdbx_seq_one_letter_code
_entity_poly.pdbx_strand_id
1 'polypeptide(L)'
;MNKLLLSRILTVTAVAFLIAVFFAPTWWVSLKAPNYPPESFPEGVRIHFHMNGVFNGCPLRQSEELHIDEALDCVHEMNTINHYVGMYPIASAAPVERAFSPMLVSLLILMLLVFMMPGKKSQFIILGIGAATISTWLLVALFTEGGIMFTSDGYRQALMTSMDLDADEIKGWSLHFAMLEGYRDSLGAYFRNPVEIEPRVAMLSQAAYVIAAALIVAMLVLIIGLWKMRNFFYWLLIIIPILLPVFFILDYAAWLWWYGHTLNDMAAFSIKPFMPTVFGDGKVAQFSTHSYPHYGFALMLASSFSLGLAALLRRKQLREEAS
;
A
#
# COMPACT_ATOMS: atom_id res chain seq x y z
N MET A 1 1.90 24.31 28.69
CA MET A 1 1.47 24.33 27.26
C MET A 1 -0.04 24.15 27.20
N ASN A 2 -0.78 24.95 26.41
CA ASN A 2 -2.22 24.80 26.24
C ASN A 2 -2.54 23.40 25.67
N LYS A 3 -3.51 22.66 26.26
CA LYS A 3 -3.91 21.31 25.81
C LYS A 3 -4.25 21.27 24.32
N LEU A 4 -4.89 22.34 23.81
CA LEU A 4 -5.21 22.50 22.39
C LEU A 4 -3.95 22.59 21.52
N LEU A 5 -2.94 23.34 21.98
CA LEU A 5 -1.68 23.47 21.25
C LEU A 5 -0.94 22.14 21.23
N LEU A 6 -0.89 21.43 22.36
CA LEU A 6 -0.26 20.12 22.45
C LEU A 6 -0.96 19.09 21.55
N SER A 7 -2.30 19.03 21.53
CA SER A 7 -3.02 18.10 20.65
C SER A 7 -2.73 18.37 19.18
N ARG A 8 -2.60 19.64 18.77
CA ARG A 8 -2.25 20.02 17.40
C ARG A 8 -0.83 19.64 17.04
N ILE A 9 0.13 19.87 17.94
CA ILE A 9 1.52 19.47 17.73
C ILE A 9 1.59 17.95 17.49
N LEU A 10 0.92 17.16 18.34
CA LEU A 10 0.85 15.71 18.18
C LEU A 10 0.23 15.31 16.84
N THR A 11 -0.87 15.94 16.43
CA THR A 11 -1.47 15.66 15.10
C THR A 11 -0.53 16.01 13.95
N VAL A 12 0.22 17.12 14.01
CA VAL A 12 1.22 17.48 12.99
C VAL A 12 2.36 16.45 12.95
N THR A 13 2.86 16.03 14.12
CA THR A 13 3.88 14.99 14.21
C THR A 13 3.38 13.68 13.59
N ALA A 14 2.13 13.29 13.85
CA ALA A 14 1.52 12.12 13.23
C ALA A 14 1.39 12.24 11.70
N VAL A 15 1.04 13.43 11.19
CA VAL A 15 1.03 13.70 9.74
C VAL A 15 2.44 13.55 9.15
N ALA A 16 3.48 14.06 9.83
CA ALA A 16 4.86 13.90 9.37
C ALA A 16 5.27 12.41 9.30
N PHE A 17 4.91 11.61 10.30
CA PHE A 17 5.12 10.16 10.26
C PHE A 17 4.35 9.51 9.11
N LEU A 18 3.07 9.86 8.90
CA LEU A 18 2.26 9.36 7.79
C LEU A 18 2.86 9.64 6.41
N ILE A 19 3.43 10.83 6.22
CA ILE A 19 4.15 11.18 4.98
C ILE A 19 5.41 10.31 4.85
N ALA A 20 6.18 10.16 5.92
CA ALA A 20 7.40 9.35 5.91
C ALA A 20 7.13 7.86 5.63
N VAL A 21 6.01 7.31 6.11
CA VAL A 21 5.57 5.93 5.83
C VAL A 21 5.52 5.66 4.33
N PHE A 22 5.05 6.64 3.53
CA PHE A 22 4.88 6.46 2.09
C PHE A 22 6.19 6.18 1.35
N PHE A 23 7.31 6.64 1.89
CA PHE A 23 8.65 6.49 1.30
C PHE A 23 9.49 5.42 1.98
N ALA A 24 8.97 4.77 3.02
CA ALA A 24 9.68 3.77 3.79
C ALA A 24 9.15 2.35 3.49
N PRO A 25 10.02 1.34 3.46
CA PRO A 25 9.59 -0.06 3.49
C PRO A 25 8.74 -0.31 4.74
N THR A 26 7.53 -0.85 4.56
CA THR A 26 6.57 -1.14 5.63
C THR A 26 6.80 -2.54 6.20
N TRP A 27 7.04 -3.52 5.34
CA TRP A 27 7.21 -4.93 5.73
C TRP A 27 8.29 -5.56 4.86
N TRP A 28 8.93 -6.63 5.34
CA TRP A 28 9.86 -7.39 4.53
C TRP A 28 9.57 -8.88 4.64
N VAL A 29 9.82 -9.59 3.54
CA VAL A 29 9.76 -11.04 3.48
C VAL A 29 11.07 -11.56 2.90
N SER A 30 11.56 -12.67 3.44
CA SER A 30 12.71 -13.38 2.90
C SER A 30 12.43 -14.87 2.82
N LEU A 31 12.89 -15.48 1.73
CA LEU A 31 12.97 -16.93 1.58
C LEU A 31 14.41 -17.41 1.64
N LYS A 32 14.67 -18.43 2.45
CA LYS A 32 15.96 -19.14 2.53
C LYS A 32 15.78 -20.60 2.15
N ALA A 33 16.67 -21.12 1.32
CA ALA A 33 16.71 -22.52 0.95
C ALA A 33 18.14 -22.95 0.58
N PRO A 34 18.45 -24.26 0.56
CA PRO A 34 19.78 -24.75 0.20
C PRO A 34 20.28 -24.27 -1.18
N ASN A 35 19.36 -24.04 -2.12
CA ASN A 35 19.68 -23.57 -3.47
C ASN A 35 20.00 -22.06 -3.53
N TYR A 36 19.75 -21.31 -2.45
CA TYR A 36 20.04 -19.89 -2.30
C TYR A 36 21.09 -19.70 -1.19
N PRO A 37 22.37 -19.96 -1.50
CA PRO A 37 23.40 -20.09 -0.49
C PRO A 37 23.75 -18.72 0.13
N PRO A 38 24.13 -18.64 1.43
CA PRO A 38 24.36 -17.38 2.14
C PRO A 38 25.45 -16.48 1.52
N GLU A 39 26.39 -17.06 0.78
CA GLU A 39 27.45 -16.33 0.07
C GLU A 39 26.86 -15.43 -1.03
N SER A 40 25.76 -15.86 -1.66
CA SER A 40 25.05 -15.08 -2.69
C SER A 40 23.79 -14.40 -2.14
N PHE A 41 23.13 -15.00 -1.16
CA PHE A 41 21.89 -14.52 -0.57
C PHE A 41 22.00 -14.51 0.97
N PRO A 42 22.82 -13.62 1.56
CA PRO A 42 23.08 -13.62 3.01
C PRO A 42 21.82 -13.44 3.85
N GLU A 43 20.89 -12.62 3.33
CA GLU A 43 19.58 -12.38 3.93
C GLU A 43 18.48 -13.25 3.32
N GLY A 44 18.81 -14.20 2.45
CA GLY A 44 17.85 -14.92 1.60
C GLY A 44 17.37 -14.09 0.41
N VAL A 45 16.40 -14.62 -0.33
CA VAL A 45 15.69 -13.88 -1.38
C VAL A 45 14.74 -12.90 -0.71
N ARG A 46 15.21 -11.66 -0.51
CA ARG A 46 14.51 -10.65 0.28
C ARG A 46 13.81 -9.63 -0.60
N ILE A 47 12.56 -9.33 -0.24
CA ILE A 47 11.74 -8.27 -0.85
C ILE A 47 11.19 -7.34 0.22
N HIS A 48 10.97 -6.09 -0.16
CA HIS A 48 10.39 -5.05 0.70
C HIS A 48 9.04 -4.60 0.17
N PHE A 49 8.02 -4.67 1.02
CA PHE A 49 6.70 -4.13 0.75
C PHE A 49 6.66 -2.67 1.16
N HIS A 50 6.24 -1.81 0.25
CA HIS A 50 5.95 -0.41 0.47
C HIS A 50 4.47 -0.15 0.20
N MET A 51 3.97 1.03 0.60
CA MET A 51 2.58 1.43 0.33
C MET A 51 2.25 1.51 -1.17
N ASN A 52 3.27 1.68 -2.02
CA ASN A 52 3.12 1.92 -3.45
C ASN A 52 3.71 0.81 -4.34
N GLY A 53 4.32 -0.23 -3.77
CA GLY A 53 5.00 -1.25 -4.56
C GLY A 53 5.74 -2.29 -3.75
N VAL A 54 6.33 -3.24 -4.47
CA VAL A 54 7.25 -4.22 -3.90
C VAL A 54 8.60 -4.01 -4.57
N PHE A 55 9.64 -3.90 -3.76
CA PHE A 55 10.98 -3.51 -4.19
C PHE A 55 12.01 -4.55 -3.78
N ASN A 56 13.13 -4.53 -4.50
CA ASN A 56 14.27 -5.41 -4.22
C ASN A 56 14.82 -5.15 -2.82
N GLY A 57 14.94 -6.22 -2.03
CA GLY A 57 15.50 -6.18 -0.68
C GLY A 57 16.91 -6.78 -0.58
N CYS A 58 17.47 -7.26 -1.68
CA CYS A 58 18.80 -7.85 -1.68
C CYS A 58 19.92 -6.79 -1.73
N PRO A 59 20.96 -6.93 -0.89
CA PRO A 59 22.04 -5.96 -0.83
C PRO A 59 22.96 -6.09 -2.05
N LEU A 60 23.65 -4.98 -2.37
CA LEU A 60 24.81 -5.01 -3.27
C LEU A 60 25.86 -5.96 -2.69
N ARG A 61 26.33 -6.92 -3.50
CA ARG A 61 27.36 -7.86 -3.09
C ARG A 61 28.74 -7.26 -3.31
N GLN A 62 29.63 -7.50 -2.36
CA GLN A 62 31.05 -7.24 -2.52
C GLN A 62 31.73 -8.56 -2.89
N SER A 63 32.50 -8.57 -3.97
CA SER A 63 33.34 -9.70 -4.38
C SER A 63 34.77 -9.20 -4.56
N GLU A 64 35.74 -9.97 -4.05
CA GLU A 64 37.17 -9.67 -4.20
C GLU A 64 37.66 -9.93 -5.64
N GLU A 65 36.90 -10.70 -6.43
CA GLU A 65 37.28 -11.12 -7.79
C GLU A 65 36.50 -10.39 -8.90
N LEU A 66 35.30 -9.89 -8.60
CA LEU A 66 34.38 -9.30 -9.59
C LEU A 66 33.78 -8.00 -9.05
N HIS A 67 33.87 -6.93 -9.84
CA HIS A 67 33.09 -5.72 -9.59
C HIS A 67 31.63 -5.99 -9.95
N ILE A 68 30.75 -5.88 -8.95
CA ILE A 68 29.30 -6.04 -9.09
C ILE A 68 28.68 -4.66 -8.90
N ASP A 69 28.21 -4.06 -10.01
CA ASP A 69 27.65 -2.70 -10.01
C ASP A 69 26.15 -2.67 -9.66
N GLU A 70 25.46 -3.81 -9.72
CA GLU A 70 24.02 -3.94 -9.47
C GLU A 70 23.70 -5.06 -8.48
N ALA A 71 22.68 -4.83 -7.64
CA ALA A 71 22.23 -5.84 -6.70
C ALA A 71 21.48 -6.96 -7.44
N LEU A 72 21.50 -8.17 -6.88
CA LEU A 72 20.65 -9.27 -7.36
C LEU A 72 19.18 -8.87 -7.31
N ASP A 73 18.43 -9.14 -8.37
CA ASP A 73 16.98 -8.88 -8.39
C ASP A 73 16.22 -9.97 -7.64
N CYS A 74 16.04 -9.77 -6.34
CA CYS A 74 15.29 -10.71 -5.52
C CYS A 74 13.79 -10.67 -5.73
N VAL A 75 13.25 -9.66 -6.43
CA VAL A 75 11.84 -9.70 -6.87
C VAL A 75 11.70 -10.72 -7.99
N HIS A 76 12.61 -10.71 -8.97
CA HIS A 76 12.64 -11.71 -10.04
C HIS A 76 12.83 -13.15 -9.50
N GLU A 77 13.79 -13.35 -8.59
CA GLU A 77 14.01 -14.66 -7.97
C GLU A 77 12.78 -15.16 -7.21
N MET A 78 12.14 -14.27 -6.44
CA MET A 78 10.92 -14.61 -5.71
C MET A 78 9.76 -14.97 -6.65
N ASN A 79 9.60 -14.23 -7.76
CA ASN A 79 8.60 -14.53 -8.77
C ASN A 79 8.88 -15.87 -9.49
N THR A 80 10.15 -16.19 -9.71
CA THR A 80 10.57 -17.48 -10.24
C THR A 80 10.19 -18.62 -9.30
N ILE A 81 10.47 -18.48 -8.00
CA ILE A 81 10.05 -19.46 -6.98
C ILE A 81 8.52 -19.60 -6.97
N ASN A 82 7.79 -18.48 -6.98
CA ASN A 82 6.32 -18.46 -6.99
C ASN A 82 5.76 -19.22 -8.19
N HIS A 83 6.31 -18.99 -9.38
CA HIS A 83 5.90 -19.69 -10.60
C HIS A 83 5.99 -21.21 -10.45
N TYR A 84 7.08 -21.74 -9.88
CA TYR A 84 7.26 -23.19 -9.73
C TYR A 84 6.16 -23.84 -8.86
N VAL A 85 5.63 -23.11 -7.88
CA VAL A 85 4.59 -23.60 -6.96
C VAL A 85 3.17 -23.11 -7.31
N GLY A 86 3.01 -22.44 -8.45
CA GLY A 86 1.71 -21.96 -8.94
C GLY A 86 1.25 -20.63 -8.38
N MET A 87 2.06 -19.95 -7.57
CA MET A 87 1.76 -18.59 -7.14
C MET A 87 2.01 -17.61 -8.30
N TYR A 88 1.16 -16.58 -8.40
CA TYR A 88 1.36 -15.49 -9.34
C TYR A 88 2.55 -14.60 -8.91
N PRO A 89 3.12 -13.80 -9.83
CA PRO A 89 4.15 -12.82 -9.47
C PRO A 89 3.66 -11.83 -8.41
N ILE A 90 4.57 -11.34 -7.58
CA ILE A 90 4.25 -10.48 -6.44
C ILE A 90 3.64 -9.13 -6.86
N ALA A 91 3.91 -8.70 -8.09
CA ALA A 91 3.31 -7.50 -8.65
C ALA A 91 1.78 -7.63 -8.83
N SER A 92 1.21 -8.85 -8.83
CA SER A 92 -0.22 -9.07 -9.00
C SER A 92 -1.05 -8.71 -7.77
N ALA A 93 -0.44 -8.54 -6.59
CA ALA A 93 -1.16 -8.18 -5.38
C ALA A 93 -1.35 -6.68 -5.21
N ALA A 94 -2.42 -6.36 -4.49
CA ALA A 94 -2.80 -5.01 -4.12
C ALA A 94 -2.82 -4.02 -5.31
N PRO A 95 -3.33 -4.40 -6.51
CA PRO A 95 -3.18 -3.59 -7.71
C PRO A 95 -3.90 -2.25 -7.58
N VAL A 96 -5.08 -2.22 -6.93
CA VAL A 96 -5.83 -0.98 -6.71
C VAL A 96 -5.23 -0.17 -5.57
N GLU A 97 -4.88 -0.82 -4.47
CA GLU A 97 -4.34 -0.19 -3.27
C GLU A 97 -3.02 0.52 -3.58
N ARG A 98 -2.10 -0.13 -4.31
CA ARG A 98 -0.83 0.48 -4.73
C ARG A 98 -1.05 1.69 -5.64
N ALA A 99 -1.94 1.55 -6.63
CA ALA A 99 -2.26 2.60 -7.59
C ALA A 99 -2.93 3.82 -6.92
N PHE A 100 -3.86 3.58 -6.01
CA PHE A 100 -4.63 4.62 -5.32
C PHE A 100 -3.98 5.10 -4.01
N SER A 101 -2.85 4.49 -3.61
CA SER A 101 -2.15 4.80 -2.37
C SER A 101 -1.89 6.29 -2.16
N PRO A 102 -1.51 7.12 -3.17
CA PRO A 102 -1.30 8.55 -2.94
C PRO A 102 -2.60 9.27 -2.52
N MET A 103 -3.73 8.92 -3.13
CA MET A 103 -5.03 9.50 -2.83
C MET A 103 -5.54 9.04 -1.46
N LEU A 104 -5.34 7.76 -1.11
CA LEU A 104 -5.70 7.20 0.19
C LEU A 104 -4.93 7.88 1.33
N VAL A 105 -3.60 8.01 1.21
CA VAL A 105 -2.78 8.71 2.20
C VAL A 105 -3.15 10.19 2.29
N SER A 106 -3.42 10.84 1.16
CA SER A 106 -3.86 12.24 1.13
C SER A 106 -5.20 12.45 1.82
N LEU A 107 -6.13 11.49 1.70
CA LEU A 107 -7.40 11.52 2.44
C LEU A 107 -7.16 11.40 3.94
N LEU A 108 -6.30 10.48 4.39
CA LEU A 108 -5.94 10.36 5.82
C LEU A 108 -5.34 11.66 6.36
N ILE A 109 -4.42 12.28 5.60
CA ILE A 109 -3.84 13.58 5.97
C ILE A 109 -4.91 14.66 6.02
N LEU A 110 -5.79 14.75 5.03
CA LEU A 110 -6.90 15.71 5.01
C LEU A 110 -7.80 15.56 6.25
N MET A 111 -8.12 14.33 6.65
CA MET A 111 -8.91 14.07 7.85
C MET A 111 -8.24 14.63 9.11
N LEU A 112 -6.92 14.44 9.24
CA LEU A 112 -6.14 14.99 10.35
C LEU A 112 -6.04 16.52 10.32
N LEU A 113 -5.88 17.11 9.13
CA LEU A 113 -5.91 18.56 8.97
C LEU A 113 -7.26 19.12 9.42
N VAL A 114 -8.37 18.53 9.00
CA VAL A 114 -9.74 18.94 9.40
C VAL A 114 -9.95 18.74 10.90
N PHE A 115 -9.41 17.68 11.51
CA PHE A 115 -9.48 17.45 12.95
C PHE A 115 -8.86 18.60 13.77
N MET A 116 -7.76 19.18 13.28
CA MET A 116 -7.02 20.28 13.94
C MET A 116 -7.71 21.66 13.84
N MET A 117 -8.59 21.83 12.85
CA MET A 117 -9.15 23.15 12.51
C MET A 117 -10.15 23.67 13.56
N PRO A 118 -10.10 24.97 13.87
CA PRO A 118 -11.01 25.58 14.83
C PRO A 118 -12.39 25.85 14.22
N GLY A 119 -13.43 25.26 14.81
CA GLY A 119 -14.82 25.59 14.50
C GLY A 119 -15.38 24.92 13.24
N LYS A 120 -16.71 24.83 13.16
CA LYS A 120 -17.41 24.05 12.11
C LYS A 120 -17.22 24.58 10.69
N LYS A 121 -17.13 25.91 10.52
CA LYS A 121 -17.04 26.54 9.19
C LYS A 121 -15.71 26.22 8.51
N SER A 122 -14.58 26.37 9.21
CA SER A 122 -13.24 26.07 8.67
C SER A 122 -13.10 24.59 8.34
N GLN A 123 -13.59 23.70 9.23
CA GLN A 123 -13.61 22.25 9.00
C GLN A 123 -14.35 21.87 7.73
N PHE A 124 -15.56 22.42 7.53
CA PHE A 124 -16.37 22.15 6.36
C PHE A 124 -15.71 22.67 5.06
N ILE A 125 -15.17 23.89 5.09
CA ILE A 125 -14.49 24.49 3.94
C ILE A 125 -13.26 23.66 3.54
N ILE A 126 -12.41 23.32 4.52
CA ILE A 126 -11.16 22.58 4.26
C ILE A 126 -11.47 21.16 3.80
N LEU A 127 -12.42 20.47 4.43
CA LEU A 127 -12.84 19.14 3.98
C LEU A 127 -13.43 19.20 2.57
N GLY A 128 -14.28 20.18 2.27
CA GLY A 128 -14.91 20.33 0.96
C GLY A 128 -13.89 20.59 -0.15
N ILE A 129 -12.96 21.53 0.06
CA ILE A 129 -11.88 21.83 -0.89
C ILE A 129 -10.98 20.61 -1.07
N GLY A 130 -10.49 20.03 0.03
CA GLY A 130 -9.60 18.87 -0.04
C GLY A 130 -10.25 17.64 -0.69
N ALA A 131 -11.52 17.38 -0.38
CA ALA A 131 -12.28 16.29 -1.01
C ALA A 131 -12.48 16.52 -2.50
N ALA A 132 -12.77 17.75 -2.92
CA ALA A 132 -12.85 18.11 -4.33
C ALA A 132 -11.51 17.90 -5.03
N THR A 133 -10.40 18.38 -4.43
CA THR A 133 -9.05 18.19 -4.98
C THR A 133 -8.69 16.71 -5.13
N ILE A 134 -8.90 15.89 -4.09
CA ILE A 134 -8.60 14.45 -4.14
C ILE A 134 -9.51 13.73 -5.15
N SER A 135 -10.79 14.09 -5.23
CA SER A 135 -11.72 13.51 -6.20
C SER A 135 -11.32 13.86 -7.63
N THR A 136 -10.98 15.13 -7.90
CA THR A 136 -10.51 15.55 -9.21
C THR A 136 -9.20 14.86 -9.57
N TRP A 137 -8.25 14.79 -8.64
CA TRP A 137 -7.00 14.06 -8.86
C TRP A 137 -7.23 12.59 -9.21
N LEU A 138 -8.10 11.90 -8.45
CA LEU A 138 -8.46 10.52 -8.71
C LEU A 138 -9.10 10.34 -10.09
N LEU A 139 -10.08 11.18 -10.44
CA LEU A 139 -10.78 11.09 -11.73
C LEU A 139 -9.87 11.41 -12.92
N VAL A 140 -9.01 12.43 -12.80
CA VAL A 140 -8.02 12.76 -13.82
C VAL A 140 -7.05 11.60 -14.00
N ALA A 141 -6.43 11.12 -12.92
CA ALA A 141 -5.51 9.99 -12.99
C ALA A 141 -6.16 8.77 -13.65
N LEU A 142 -7.40 8.44 -13.29
CA LEU A 142 -8.08 7.23 -13.75
C LEU A 142 -8.51 7.28 -15.22
N PHE A 143 -9.00 8.44 -15.69
CA PHE A 143 -9.71 8.52 -16.97
C PHE A 143 -9.02 9.31 -18.07
N THR A 144 -8.00 10.11 -17.77
CA THR A 144 -7.33 10.91 -18.81
C THR A 144 -6.08 10.24 -19.34
N GLU A 145 -5.75 10.53 -20.60
CA GLU A 145 -4.43 10.23 -21.16
C GLU A 145 -3.33 10.88 -20.30
N GLY A 146 -2.23 10.16 -20.08
CA GLY A 146 -1.16 10.55 -19.16
C GLY A 146 -1.55 10.57 -17.69
N GLY A 147 -2.73 10.05 -17.34
CA GLY A 147 -3.21 9.92 -15.97
C GLY A 147 -2.25 9.18 -15.03
N ILE A 148 -1.43 8.26 -15.55
CA ILE A 148 -0.41 7.55 -14.78
C ILE A 148 0.62 8.49 -14.15
N MET A 149 0.90 9.66 -14.74
CA MET A 149 1.87 10.63 -14.23
C MET A 149 1.43 11.27 -12.91
N PHE A 150 0.15 11.12 -12.56
CA PHE A 150 -0.41 11.57 -11.29
C PHE A 150 -0.34 10.50 -10.19
N THR A 151 0.35 9.39 -10.42
CA THR A 151 0.64 8.37 -9.39
C THR A 151 1.99 8.61 -8.71
N SER A 152 2.38 7.74 -7.77
CA SER A 152 3.70 7.81 -7.17
C SER A 152 4.79 7.26 -8.09
N ASP A 153 5.99 7.80 -7.94
CA ASP A 153 7.19 7.34 -8.66
C ASP A 153 7.44 5.85 -8.44
N GLY A 154 7.28 5.37 -7.20
CA GLY A 154 7.45 3.96 -6.89
C GLY A 154 6.43 3.04 -7.57
N TYR A 155 5.18 3.48 -7.77
CA TYR A 155 4.20 2.71 -8.55
C TYR A 155 4.63 2.60 -10.02
N ARG A 156 5.04 3.73 -10.62
CA ARG A 156 5.52 3.75 -12.02
C ARG A 156 6.78 2.93 -12.20
N GLN A 157 7.75 3.05 -11.29
CA GLN A 157 8.98 2.28 -11.32
C GLN A 157 8.69 0.78 -11.20
N ALA A 158 7.85 0.36 -10.25
CA ALA A 158 7.49 -1.04 -10.12
C ALA A 158 6.81 -1.60 -11.38
N LEU A 159 5.92 -0.82 -12.01
CA LEU A 159 5.28 -1.19 -13.28
C LEU A 159 6.29 -1.34 -14.41
N MET A 160 7.11 -0.31 -14.63
CA MET A 160 8.16 -0.27 -15.66
C MET A 160 9.14 -1.44 -15.51
N THR A 161 9.64 -1.66 -14.29
CA THR A 161 10.57 -2.77 -14.01
C THR A 161 9.91 -4.14 -14.21
N SER A 162 8.63 -4.31 -13.86
CA SER A 162 7.96 -5.62 -14.05
C SER A 162 7.69 -5.96 -15.51
N MET A 163 7.46 -4.95 -16.36
CA MET A 163 7.07 -5.12 -17.76
C MET A 163 8.22 -4.84 -18.75
N ASP A 164 9.42 -4.50 -18.24
CA ASP A 164 10.57 -4.06 -19.03
C ASP A 164 10.23 -2.88 -19.97
N LEU A 165 9.64 -1.83 -19.39
CA LEU A 165 9.20 -0.63 -20.11
C LEU A 165 10.00 0.61 -19.71
N ASP A 166 10.12 1.53 -20.66
CA ASP A 166 10.70 2.85 -20.46
C ASP A 166 9.65 3.91 -20.07
N ALA A 167 10.12 5.01 -19.47
CA ALA A 167 9.25 6.11 -19.02
C ALA A 167 8.42 6.74 -20.14
N ASP A 168 8.95 6.80 -21.37
CA ASP A 168 8.24 7.37 -22.52
C ASP A 168 7.11 6.47 -23.03
N GLU A 169 7.21 5.16 -22.84
CA GLU A 169 6.19 4.19 -23.27
C GLU A 169 4.92 4.28 -22.44
N ILE A 170 5.07 4.51 -21.13
CA ILE A 170 3.92 4.62 -20.21
C ILE A 170 3.35 6.04 -20.14
N LYS A 171 4.05 7.06 -20.63
CA LYS A 171 3.71 8.47 -20.41
C LYS A 171 2.30 8.87 -20.87
N GLY A 172 1.78 8.20 -21.91
CA GLY A 172 0.42 8.43 -22.43
C GLY A 172 -0.67 7.64 -21.69
N TRP A 173 -0.32 6.73 -20.79
CA TRP A 173 -1.31 5.82 -20.22
C TRP A 173 -2.19 6.52 -19.19
N SER A 174 -3.48 6.18 -19.20
CA SER A 174 -4.34 6.43 -18.03
C SER A 174 -3.96 5.49 -16.89
N LEU A 175 -4.27 5.86 -15.66
CA LEU A 175 -4.04 4.96 -14.51
C LEU A 175 -4.88 3.69 -14.64
N HIS A 176 -6.11 3.78 -15.18
CA HIS A 176 -6.94 2.60 -15.41
C HIS A 176 -6.27 1.62 -16.36
N PHE A 177 -5.79 2.10 -17.51
CA PHE A 177 -5.09 1.27 -18.48
C PHE A 177 -3.81 0.66 -17.87
N ALA A 178 -3.00 1.46 -17.18
CA ALA A 178 -1.77 1.01 -16.54
C ALA A 178 -2.01 -0.10 -15.50
N MET A 179 -3.04 0.03 -14.67
CA MET A 179 -3.42 -1.00 -13.70
C MET A 179 -3.84 -2.30 -14.39
N LEU A 180 -4.67 -2.22 -15.43
CA LEU A 180 -5.16 -3.40 -16.12
C LEU A 180 -4.05 -4.11 -16.89
N GLU A 181 -3.21 -3.35 -17.60
CA GLU A 181 -2.14 -3.92 -18.40
C GLU A 181 -1.03 -4.50 -17.51
N GLY A 182 -0.62 -3.78 -16.46
CA GLY A 182 0.33 -4.32 -15.49
C GLY A 182 -0.18 -5.58 -14.79
N TYR A 183 -1.47 -5.65 -14.48
CA TYR A 183 -2.05 -6.85 -13.88
C TYR A 183 -2.17 -8.00 -14.89
N ARG A 184 -2.58 -7.72 -16.13
CA ARG A 184 -2.64 -8.71 -17.21
C ARG A 184 -1.26 -9.31 -17.48
N ASP A 185 -0.25 -8.46 -17.63
CA ASP A 185 1.13 -8.87 -17.85
C ASP A 185 1.63 -9.70 -16.67
N SER A 186 1.44 -9.22 -15.44
CA SER A 186 1.84 -9.95 -14.24
C SER A 186 1.17 -11.33 -14.15
N LEU A 187 -0.12 -11.48 -14.45
CA LEU A 187 -0.78 -12.79 -14.44
C LEU A 187 -0.28 -13.70 -15.57
N GLY A 188 0.05 -13.12 -16.73
CA GLY A 188 0.48 -13.82 -17.93
C GLY A 188 1.99 -14.09 -18.03
N ALA A 189 2.80 -13.50 -17.16
CA ALA A 189 4.26 -13.54 -17.21
C ALA A 189 4.80 -14.99 -17.35
N TYR A 190 4.25 -15.90 -16.56
CA TYR A 190 4.59 -17.31 -16.60
C TYR A 190 3.44 -18.23 -17.05
N PHE A 191 2.19 -17.80 -16.86
CA PHE A 191 0.99 -18.61 -17.09
C PHE A 191 0.11 -17.97 -18.16
N ARG A 192 0.47 -18.12 -19.44
CA ARG A 192 -0.27 -17.50 -20.55
C ARG A 192 -1.60 -18.22 -20.84
N ASN A 193 -2.59 -18.01 -19.98
CA ASN A 193 -3.95 -18.52 -20.14
C ASN A 193 -4.99 -17.38 -20.19
N PRO A 194 -5.31 -16.86 -21.39
CA PRO A 194 -6.25 -15.75 -21.54
C PRO A 194 -7.66 -16.05 -20.98
N VAL A 195 -8.08 -17.32 -20.99
CA VAL A 195 -9.40 -17.74 -20.49
C VAL A 195 -9.53 -17.51 -18.98
N GLU A 196 -8.44 -17.61 -18.23
CA GLU A 196 -8.41 -17.31 -16.80
C GLU A 196 -8.03 -15.85 -16.50
N ILE A 197 -7.16 -15.26 -17.32
CA ILE A 197 -6.62 -13.92 -17.08
C ILE A 197 -7.65 -12.83 -17.38
N GLU A 198 -8.29 -12.86 -18.55
CA GLU A 198 -9.17 -11.77 -18.98
C GLU A 198 -10.37 -11.54 -18.03
N PRO A 199 -11.04 -12.59 -17.49
CA PRO A 199 -12.07 -12.39 -16.49
C PRO A 199 -11.55 -11.71 -15.21
N ARG A 200 -10.32 -12.03 -14.77
CA ARG A 200 -9.71 -11.39 -13.60
C ARG A 200 -9.35 -9.93 -13.86
N VAL A 201 -8.86 -9.62 -15.06
CA VAL A 201 -8.60 -8.23 -15.48
C VAL A 201 -9.90 -7.43 -15.58
N ALA A 202 -10.98 -8.03 -16.11
CA ALA A 202 -12.30 -7.40 -16.11
C ALA A 202 -12.83 -7.15 -14.69
N MET A 203 -12.61 -8.11 -13.78
CA MET A 203 -12.96 -7.94 -12.36
C MET A 203 -12.14 -6.82 -11.70
N LEU A 204 -10.84 -6.71 -12.00
CA LEU A 204 -9.99 -5.61 -11.54
C LEU A 204 -10.51 -4.26 -12.05
N SER A 205 -10.93 -4.18 -13.31
CA SER A 205 -11.52 -2.97 -13.89
C SER A 205 -12.76 -2.52 -13.13
N GLN A 206 -13.67 -3.46 -12.84
CA GLN A 206 -14.85 -3.19 -12.02
C GLN A 206 -14.48 -2.77 -10.59
N ALA A 207 -13.53 -3.47 -9.96
CA ALA A 207 -13.05 -3.16 -8.62
C ALA A 207 -12.46 -1.75 -8.55
N ALA A 208 -11.65 -1.34 -9.53
CA ALA A 208 -11.08 0.00 -9.60
C ALA A 208 -12.17 1.08 -9.65
N TYR A 209 -13.22 0.90 -10.45
CA TYR A 209 -14.34 1.85 -10.50
C TYR A 209 -15.17 1.86 -9.22
N VAL A 210 -15.45 0.70 -8.64
CA VAL A 210 -16.20 0.59 -7.38
C VAL A 210 -15.43 1.25 -6.24
N ILE A 211 -14.13 1.00 -6.14
CA ILE A 211 -13.27 1.59 -5.11
C ILE A 211 -13.16 3.10 -5.33
N ALA A 212 -12.98 3.56 -6.58
CA ALA A 212 -12.94 4.99 -6.87
C ALA A 212 -14.25 5.69 -6.47
N ALA A 213 -15.40 5.10 -6.82
CA ALA A 213 -16.70 5.60 -6.41
C ALA A 213 -16.87 5.56 -4.88
N ALA A 214 -16.44 4.49 -4.23
CA ALA A 214 -16.50 4.34 -2.78
C ALA A 214 -15.67 5.42 -2.06
N LEU A 215 -14.50 5.81 -2.59
CA LEU A 215 -13.69 6.90 -2.04
C LEU A 215 -14.40 8.25 -2.15
N ILE A 216 -15.00 8.55 -3.31
CA ILE A 216 -15.78 9.78 -3.50
C ILE A 216 -16.99 9.80 -2.56
N VAL A 217 -17.73 8.69 -2.48
CA VAL A 217 -18.88 8.55 -1.58
C VAL A 217 -18.45 8.68 -0.11
N ALA A 218 -17.34 8.08 0.29
CA ALA A 218 -16.81 8.22 1.65
C ALA A 218 -16.51 9.69 1.98
N MET A 219 -15.90 10.44 1.06
CA MET A 219 -15.66 11.87 1.26
C MET A 219 -16.97 12.67 1.37
N LEU A 220 -17.97 12.39 0.53
CA LEU A 220 -19.30 13.00 0.62
C LEU A 220 -19.99 12.68 1.96
N VAL A 221 -19.86 11.43 2.42
CA VAL A 221 -20.37 10.97 3.71
C VAL A 221 -19.68 11.69 4.86
N LEU A 222 -18.37 11.93 4.80
CA LEU A 222 -17.65 12.75 5.78
C LEU A 222 -18.14 14.20 5.80
N ILE A 223 -18.37 14.81 4.62
CA ILE A 223 -18.89 16.19 4.50
C ILE A 223 -20.29 16.32 5.10
N ILE A 224 -21.22 15.47 4.65
CA ILE A 224 -22.61 15.46 5.15
C ILE A 224 -22.65 15.10 6.63
N GLY A 225 -21.80 14.17 7.05
CA GLY A 225 -21.68 13.72 8.42
C GLY A 225 -21.19 14.82 9.37
N LEU A 226 -20.19 15.62 8.96
CA LEU A 226 -19.76 16.79 9.75
C LEU A 226 -20.84 17.87 9.85
N TRP A 227 -21.74 17.96 8.85
CA TRP A 227 -22.86 18.90 8.87
C TRP A 227 -24.01 18.44 9.76
N LYS A 228 -24.43 17.16 9.67
CA LYS A 228 -25.63 16.63 10.32
C LYS A 228 -25.37 15.86 11.63
N MET A 229 -24.27 15.10 11.71
CA MET A 229 -23.94 14.19 12.81
C MET A 229 -22.53 14.46 13.38
N ARG A 230 -22.27 15.74 13.62
CA ARG A 230 -20.92 16.29 13.91
C ARG A 230 -20.13 15.48 14.94
N ASN A 231 -20.71 15.15 16.09
CA ASN A 231 -19.94 14.51 17.17
C ASN A 231 -19.34 13.17 16.75
N PHE A 232 -20.11 12.33 16.05
CA PHE A 232 -19.63 11.04 15.57
C PHE A 232 -18.57 11.21 14.47
N PHE A 233 -18.90 12.01 13.45
CA PHE A 233 -18.00 12.22 12.31
C PHE A 233 -16.71 12.96 12.66
N TYR A 234 -16.74 13.85 13.65
CA TYR A 234 -15.55 14.51 14.15
C TYR A 234 -14.53 13.52 14.72
N TRP A 235 -14.99 12.48 15.43
CA TRP A 235 -14.12 11.43 15.95
C TRP A 235 -13.66 10.44 14.88
N LEU A 236 -14.46 10.20 13.83
CA LEU A 236 -14.02 9.40 12.69
C LEU A 236 -12.78 9.98 12.00
N LEU A 237 -12.65 11.32 11.95
CA LEU A 237 -11.49 12.00 11.36
C LEU A 237 -10.15 11.59 11.97
N ILE A 238 -10.14 11.18 13.25
CA ILE A 238 -8.92 10.76 13.94
C ILE A 238 -8.87 9.24 14.17
N ILE A 239 -10.01 8.57 14.39
CA ILE A 239 -10.05 7.13 14.64
C ILE A 239 -9.62 6.34 13.40
N ILE A 240 -10.04 6.73 12.20
CA ILE A 240 -9.68 6.01 10.97
C ILE A 240 -8.15 6.04 10.75
N PRO A 241 -7.46 7.20 10.80
CA PRO A 241 -5.99 7.23 10.76
C PRO A 241 -5.31 6.47 11.89
N ILE A 242 -5.86 6.46 13.12
CA ILE A 242 -5.32 5.66 14.24
C ILE A 242 -5.31 4.17 13.89
N LEU A 243 -6.31 3.68 13.15
CA LEU A 243 -6.46 2.27 12.80
C LEU A 243 -5.62 1.85 11.59
N LEU A 244 -4.85 2.75 10.96
CA LEU A 244 -4.04 2.43 9.78
C LEU A 244 -3.14 1.19 9.95
N PRO A 245 -2.37 1.00 11.05
CA PRO A 245 -1.56 -0.20 11.21
C PRO A 245 -2.37 -1.49 11.23
N VAL A 246 -3.60 -1.44 11.77
CA VAL A 246 -4.51 -2.60 11.80
C VAL A 246 -5.02 -2.91 10.40
N PHE A 247 -5.48 -1.88 9.66
CA PHE A 247 -5.92 -2.05 8.28
C PHE A 247 -4.80 -2.59 7.39
N PHE A 248 -3.57 -2.12 7.56
CA PHE A 248 -2.41 -2.63 6.84
C PHE A 248 -2.20 -4.13 7.06
N ILE A 249 -2.20 -4.61 8.31
CA ILE A 249 -2.01 -6.04 8.60
C ILE A 249 -3.15 -6.89 8.03
N LEU A 250 -4.39 -6.40 8.12
CA LEU A 250 -5.54 -7.11 7.56
C LEU A 250 -5.45 -7.24 6.04
N ASP A 251 -5.14 -6.14 5.35
CA ASP A 251 -4.99 -6.12 3.90
C ASP A 251 -3.81 -6.99 3.44
N TYR A 252 -2.65 -6.83 4.08
CA TYR A 252 -1.46 -7.65 3.82
C TYR A 252 -1.75 -9.15 4.00
N ALA A 253 -2.40 -9.54 5.10
CA ALA A 253 -2.78 -10.93 5.33
C ALA A 253 -3.80 -11.43 4.31
N ALA A 254 -4.76 -10.62 3.89
CA ALA A 254 -5.74 -10.99 2.87
C ALA A 254 -5.07 -11.29 1.52
N TRP A 255 -4.08 -10.47 1.12
CA TRP A 255 -3.31 -10.71 -0.11
C TRP A 255 -2.43 -11.95 -0.03
N LEU A 256 -1.78 -12.20 1.11
CA LEU A 256 -1.03 -13.44 1.32
C LEU A 256 -1.95 -14.67 1.25
N TRP A 257 -3.13 -14.60 1.86
CA TRP A 257 -4.13 -15.66 1.77
C TRP A 257 -4.53 -15.91 0.32
N TRP A 258 -4.82 -14.84 -0.43
CA TRP A 258 -5.17 -14.93 -1.85
C TRP A 258 -4.06 -15.62 -2.65
N TYR A 259 -2.79 -15.28 -2.43
CA TYR A 259 -1.66 -15.94 -3.10
C TYR A 259 -1.60 -17.43 -2.82
N GLY A 260 -1.72 -17.84 -1.56
CA GLY A 260 -1.61 -19.24 -1.17
C GLY A 260 -2.85 -20.09 -1.48
N HIS A 261 -3.98 -19.46 -1.84
CA HIS A 261 -5.24 -20.14 -2.19
C HIS A 261 -5.67 -19.96 -3.65
N THR A 262 -4.94 -19.15 -4.42
CA THR A 262 -5.19 -18.92 -5.86
C THR A 262 -4.00 -19.45 -6.66
N LEU A 263 -3.69 -20.73 -6.48
CA LEU A 263 -2.59 -21.39 -7.18
C LEU A 263 -3.01 -21.78 -8.60
N ASN A 264 -2.08 -21.68 -9.55
CA ASN A 264 -2.29 -22.05 -10.94
C ASN A 264 -1.99 -23.54 -11.16
N ASP A 265 -2.89 -24.25 -11.84
CA ASP A 265 -2.77 -25.68 -12.11
C ASP A 265 -1.66 -26.04 -13.11
N MET A 266 -1.15 -25.06 -13.88
CA MET A 266 -0.01 -25.23 -14.78
C MET A 266 1.36 -25.17 -14.08
N ALA A 267 1.39 -25.07 -12.75
CA ALA A 267 2.61 -25.09 -11.97
C ALA A 267 3.41 -26.39 -12.14
N ALA A 268 4.74 -26.29 -12.10
CA ALA A 268 5.60 -27.47 -12.12
C ALA A 268 5.42 -28.36 -10.88
N PHE A 269 5.14 -27.74 -9.72
CA PHE A 269 4.88 -28.43 -8.46
C PHE A 269 3.52 -28.02 -7.91
N SER A 270 2.59 -28.98 -7.85
CA SER A 270 1.32 -28.78 -7.16
C SER A 270 1.50 -28.90 -5.65
N ILE A 271 1.19 -27.83 -4.93
CA ILE A 271 1.14 -27.81 -3.47
C ILE A 271 -0.28 -27.54 -3.00
N LYS A 272 -0.61 -28.02 -1.79
CA LYS A 272 -1.91 -27.74 -1.19
C LYS A 272 -2.03 -26.24 -0.88
N PRO A 273 -3.25 -25.66 -0.96
CA PRO A 273 -3.48 -24.31 -0.49
C PRO A 273 -2.93 -24.10 0.92
N PHE A 274 -2.28 -22.97 1.13
CA PHE A 274 -1.60 -22.65 2.38
C PHE A 274 -1.66 -21.15 2.64
N MET A 275 -1.26 -20.75 3.85
CA MET A 275 -1.11 -19.34 4.21
C MET A 275 0.39 -19.01 4.23
N PRO A 276 0.89 -18.15 3.32
CA PRO A 276 2.23 -17.60 3.46
C PRO A 276 2.40 -16.91 4.82
N THR A 277 3.62 -16.92 5.35
CA THR A 277 3.90 -16.41 6.70
C THR A 277 3.61 -14.91 6.79
N VAL A 278 2.56 -14.57 7.54
CA VAL A 278 2.19 -13.16 7.80
C VAL A 278 3.19 -12.50 8.74
N PHE A 279 3.59 -13.19 9.81
CA PHE A 279 4.53 -12.67 10.79
C PHE A 279 5.34 -13.80 11.42
N GLY A 280 6.63 -13.55 11.64
CA GLY A 280 7.56 -14.49 12.26
C GLY A 280 8.26 -15.40 11.26
N ASP A 281 8.72 -16.53 11.80
CA ASP A 281 9.39 -17.58 11.04
C ASP A 281 8.38 -18.66 10.63
N GLY A 282 8.51 -19.14 9.40
CA GLY A 282 7.69 -20.23 8.88
C GLY A 282 8.46 -21.11 7.92
N LYS A 283 7.72 -22.03 7.30
CA LYS A 283 8.25 -22.93 6.29
C LYS A 283 7.20 -23.22 5.23
N VAL A 284 7.61 -23.10 3.97
CA VAL A 284 6.80 -23.45 2.80
C VAL A 284 7.64 -24.38 1.94
N ALA A 285 7.23 -25.64 1.83
CA ALA A 285 8.02 -26.70 1.21
C ALA A 285 9.47 -26.75 1.79
N GLN A 286 10.49 -26.54 0.97
CA GLN A 286 11.90 -26.52 1.38
C GLN A 286 12.42 -25.12 1.75
N PHE A 287 11.57 -24.09 1.66
CA PHE A 287 11.93 -22.72 1.97
C PHE A 287 11.59 -22.40 3.42
N SER A 288 12.58 -21.92 4.17
CA SER A 288 12.36 -21.18 5.41
C SER A 288 11.92 -19.78 5.06
N THR A 289 10.81 -19.34 5.65
CA THR A 289 10.20 -18.04 5.39
C THR A 289 10.38 -17.14 6.60
N HIS A 290 10.75 -15.88 6.37
CA HIS A 290 10.89 -14.87 7.41
C HIS A 290 10.04 -13.66 7.01
N SER A 291 9.17 -13.18 7.89
CA SER A 291 8.24 -12.10 7.59
C SER A 291 8.09 -11.18 8.80
N TYR A 292 8.57 -9.94 8.69
CA TYR A 292 8.61 -9.03 9.83
C TYR A 292 8.33 -7.56 9.44
N PRO A 293 7.87 -6.75 10.41
CA PRO A 293 7.72 -5.32 10.21
C PRO A 293 9.06 -4.65 9.90
N HIS A 294 8.97 -3.58 9.11
CA HIS A 294 10.09 -2.68 8.82
C HIS A 294 9.78 -1.27 9.35
N TYR A 295 10.70 -0.32 9.15
CA TYR A 295 10.60 1.08 9.60
C TYR A 295 9.27 1.77 9.26
N GLY A 296 8.71 1.54 8.08
CA GLY A 296 7.42 2.09 7.68
C GLY A 296 6.29 1.66 8.62
N PHE A 297 6.25 0.39 9.03
CA PHE A 297 5.25 -0.05 10.01
C PHE A 297 5.48 0.57 11.40
N ALA A 298 6.75 0.72 11.81
CA ALA A 298 7.07 1.42 13.06
C ALA A 298 6.62 2.89 13.03
N LEU A 299 6.78 3.58 11.89
CA LEU A 299 6.28 4.94 11.70
C LEU A 299 4.74 5.00 11.73
N MET A 300 4.04 4.00 11.17
CA MET A 300 2.59 3.90 11.29
C MET A 300 2.16 3.76 12.77
N LEU A 301 2.83 2.89 13.54
CA LEU A 301 2.57 2.74 14.98
C LEU A 301 2.84 4.03 15.76
N ALA A 302 3.93 4.74 15.45
CA ALA A 302 4.27 6.03 16.05
C ALA A 302 3.21 7.09 15.73
N SER A 303 2.69 7.12 14.50
CA SER A 303 1.58 7.98 14.08
C SER A 303 0.32 7.66 14.89
N SER A 304 -0.10 6.40 14.93
CA SER A 304 -1.29 5.97 15.70
C SER A 304 -1.18 6.28 17.19
N PHE A 305 0.01 6.08 17.79
CA PHE A 305 0.25 6.42 19.18
C PHE A 305 0.13 7.93 19.42
N SER A 306 0.77 8.75 18.58
CA SER A 306 0.69 10.21 18.67
C SER A 306 -0.74 10.73 18.51
N LEU A 307 -1.50 10.17 17.57
CA LEU A 307 -2.92 10.48 17.38
C LEU A 307 -3.78 10.02 18.56
N GLY A 308 -3.49 8.88 19.17
CA GLY A 308 -4.16 8.41 20.38
C GLY A 308 -4.01 9.42 21.53
N LEU A 309 -2.79 9.93 21.74
CA LEU A 309 -2.54 10.99 22.71
C LEU A 309 -3.26 12.30 22.35
N ALA A 310 -3.23 12.69 21.07
CA ALA A 310 -3.94 13.89 20.58
C ALA A 310 -5.46 13.79 20.82
N ALA A 311 -6.04 12.62 20.54
CA ALA A 311 -7.45 12.32 20.75
C ALA A 311 -7.85 12.42 22.23
N LEU A 312 -7.05 11.83 23.15
CA LEU A 312 -7.31 11.88 24.59
C LEU A 312 -7.25 13.32 25.13
N LEU A 313 -6.25 14.10 24.73
CA LEU A 313 -6.11 15.51 25.11
C LEU A 313 -7.28 16.35 24.60
N ARG A 314 -7.68 16.13 23.34
CA ARG A 314 -8.82 16.82 22.74
C ARG A 314 -10.12 16.47 23.43
N ARG A 315 -10.33 15.21 23.80
CA ARG A 315 -11.50 14.75 24.55
C ARG A 315 -11.58 15.43 25.93
N LYS A 316 -10.44 15.53 26.63
CA LYS A 316 -10.37 16.18 27.94
C LYS A 316 -10.72 17.67 27.84
N GLN A 317 -10.16 18.37 26.85
CA GLN A 317 -10.47 19.77 26.59
C GLN A 317 -11.97 19.99 26.33
N LEU A 318 -12.58 19.21 25.45
CA LEU A 318 -14.00 19.35 25.11
C LEU A 318 -14.93 19.09 26.31
N ARG A 319 -14.51 18.26 27.27
CA ARG A 319 -15.25 18.03 28.51
C ARG A 319 -15.15 19.21 29.47
N GLU A 320 -13.97 19.81 29.60
CA GLU A 320 -13.73 20.99 30.43
C GLU A 320 -14.43 22.24 29.88
N GLU A 321 -14.59 22.36 28.56
CA GLU A 321 -15.36 23.44 27.92
C GLU A 321 -16.89 23.27 28.09
N ALA A 322 -17.35 22.06 28.43
CA ALA A 322 -18.76 21.73 28.58
C ALA A 322 -19.24 21.71 30.05
N SER A 323 -18.31 21.74 31.01
CA SER A 323 -18.55 21.88 32.46
C SER A 323 -18.50 23.33 32.90
#